data_AF-A0A2V8M3E9-F1
#
_entry.id   AF-A0A2V8M3E9-F1
#
_cell.length_a   1.000
_cell.length_b   1.000
_cell.length_c   1.000
_cell.angle_alpha   90.00
_cell.angle_beta   90.00
_cell.angle_gamma   90.00
#
_symmetry.space_group_name_H-M   'P 1'
#
loop_
_entity.id
_entity.type
_entity.pdbx_description
1 polymer ?
#
loop_
_entity_poly.entity_id
_entity_poly.type
_entity_poly.pdbx_seq_one_letter_code
_entity_poly.pdbx_strand_id
1 'polypeptide(L)'
;MMFRIIALLVSFTGSIFAAPIVLQVDATEAPRKIYHAELHIPAAPGPLTLFYPKWIPGDHAPSGPINDLAGLRISASGQPLFWKRDSIELFAFHIDVPEGASSVDVKLDFLSAAEAGGSSSVSSTSELAILSWNQMILYPQDQASNDLEITAHLRLPRDWKFGTALPVAATNGNSIEFKTVSLTTLVDSPVLAGSHFRRIELSPGATPAHYLDIAADSDEALNAPPRLVEKYRRVVREAQALFGATHYREYHFLLALSDQLPHFGVEHHESSEDRAREDYFTDFTSNLTDATLVPHEFIHSWNGKYRRPDGLATRNFEEPMRGDL
;
A
#
# COMPACT_ATOMS: atom_id res chain seq x y z
N MET A 1 29.36 8.64 41.70
CA MET A 1 29.00 8.64 40.27
C MET A 1 27.53 8.22 40.18
N MET A 2 26.61 9.19 40.10
CA MET A 2 25.15 8.94 40.11
C MET A 2 24.70 8.51 38.72
N PHE A 3 24.22 7.28 38.58
CA PHE A 3 23.54 6.82 37.38
C PHE A 3 22.13 7.42 37.33
N ARG A 4 21.89 8.31 36.36
CA ARG A 4 20.53 8.74 35.98
C ARG A 4 19.95 7.68 35.06
N ILE A 5 18.94 6.96 35.56
CA ILE A 5 18.07 6.13 34.73
C ILE A 5 17.13 7.09 34.00
N ILE A 6 17.31 7.24 32.69
CA ILE A 6 16.35 7.91 31.82
C ILE A 6 15.28 6.86 31.51
N ALA A 7 14.11 6.98 32.14
CA ALA A 7 12.95 6.21 31.77
C ALA A 7 12.42 6.76 30.43
N LEU A 8 12.55 5.97 29.38
CA LEU A 8 11.94 6.24 28.09
C LEU A 8 10.43 5.97 28.24
N LEU A 9 9.62 7.02 28.35
CA LEU A 9 8.17 6.93 28.27
C LEU A 9 7.81 6.63 26.81
N VAL A 10 7.53 5.36 26.51
CA VAL A 10 6.87 4.96 25.27
C VAL A 10 5.39 5.29 25.44
N SER A 11 4.97 6.41 24.86
CA SER A 11 3.54 6.75 24.75
C SER A 11 2.93 5.83 23.69
N PHE A 12 2.14 4.84 24.12
CA PHE A 12 1.19 4.18 23.23
C PHE A 12 0.00 5.13 23.07
N THR A 13 -0.14 5.77 21.90
CA THR A 13 -1.43 6.34 21.51
C THR A 13 -2.36 5.15 21.25
N GLY A 14 -3.23 4.87 22.21
CA GLY A 14 -4.27 3.84 22.03
C GLY A 14 -5.20 4.28 20.91
N SER A 15 -5.69 3.32 20.12
CA SER A 15 -6.69 3.61 19.10
C SER A 15 -7.90 4.32 19.72
N ILE A 16 -8.45 5.30 19.01
CA ILE A 16 -9.63 6.07 19.43
C ILE A 16 -10.86 5.16 19.53
N PHE A 17 -10.84 4.03 18.82
CA PHE A 17 -11.84 2.98 18.90
C PHE A 17 -11.41 1.84 19.81
N ALA A 18 -12.38 1.21 20.47
CA ALA A 18 -12.14 0.05 21.32
C ALA A 18 -11.69 -1.20 20.52
N ALA A 19 -11.80 -1.17 19.19
CA ALA A 19 -11.44 -2.23 18.27
C ALA A 19 -10.87 -1.64 16.96
N PRO A 20 -10.01 -2.37 16.23
CA PRO A 20 -9.52 -1.93 14.92
C PRO A 20 -10.63 -1.95 13.86
N ILE A 21 -10.45 -1.19 12.78
CA ILE A 21 -11.21 -1.35 11.54
C ILE A 21 -10.79 -2.68 10.91
N VAL A 22 -11.76 -3.48 10.46
CA VAL A 22 -11.48 -4.70 9.72
C VAL A 22 -11.70 -4.44 8.24
N LEU A 23 -10.68 -4.69 7.42
CA LEU A 23 -10.74 -4.55 5.96
C LEU A 23 -10.57 -5.93 5.32
N GLN A 24 -11.52 -6.33 4.49
CA GLN A 24 -11.44 -7.54 3.67
C GLN A 24 -11.42 -7.14 2.20
N VAL A 25 -10.38 -7.53 1.48
CA VAL A 25 -10.28 -7.29 0.03
C VAL A 25 -10.29 -8.62 -0.71
N ASP A 26 -11.23 -8.78 -1.64
CA ASP A 26 -11.21 -9.86 -2.63
C ASP A 26 -10.67 -9.31 -3.96
N ALA A 27 -9.45 -9.74 -4.28
CA ALA A 27 -8.73 -9.41 -5.51
C ALA A 27 -8.74 -10.59 -6.50
N THR A 28 -9.63 -11.58 -6.34
CA THR A 28 -9.73 -12.71 -7.28
C THR A 28 -10.13 -12.26 -8.70
N GLU A 29 -10.76 -11.10 -8.83
CA GLU A 29 -11.08 -10.46 -10.11
C GLU A 29 -10.06 -9.39 -10.54
N ALA A 30 -8.90 -9.30 -9.90
CA ALA A 30 -7.83 -8.40 -10.32
C ALA A 30 -7.42 -8.58 -11.80
N PRO A 31 -7.41 -9.79 -12.40
CA PRO A 31 -7.21 -9.96 -13.84
C PRO A 31 -8.21 -9.22 -14.74
N ARG A 32 -9.38 -8.88 -14.18
CA ARG A 32 -10.43 -8.09 -14.83
C ARG A 32 -10.41 -6.63 -14.40
N LYS A 33 -9.41 -6.20 -13.64
CA LYS A 33 -9.22 -4.84 -13.09
C LYS A 33 -10.29 -4.46 -12.07
N ILE A 34 -10.85 -5.45 -11.36
CA ILE A 34 -11.90 -5.26 -10.36
C ILE A 34 -11.41 -5.78 -9.01
N TYR A 35 -11.63 -4.99 -7.97
CA TYR A 35 -11.33 -5.35 -6.60
C TYR A 35 -12.55 -5.05 -5.73
N HIS A 36 -12.86 -5.95 -4.82
CA HIS A 36 -14.00 -5.82 -3.91
C HIS A 36 -13.49 -5.60 -2.50
N ALA A 37 -13.99 -4.59 -1.80
CA ALA A 37 -13.63 -4.30 -0.43
C ALA A 37 -14.85 -4.28 0.48
N GLU A 38 -14.73 -4.95 1.63
CA GLU A 38 -15.69 -4.89 2.72
C GLU A 38 -14.98 -4.38 3.98
N LEU A 39 -15.54 -3.34 4.60
CA LEU A 39 -15.02 -2.75 5.82
C LEU A 39 -16.03 -2.88 6.96
N HIS A 40 -15.54 -3.20 8.14
CA HIS A 40 -16.24 -3.04 9.39
C HIS A 40 -15.57 -1.93 10.18
N ILE A 41 -16.24 -0.79 10.32
CA ILE A 41 -15.70 0.44 10.90
C ILE A 41 -16.42 0.70 12.23
N PRO A 42 -15.74 0.63 13.39
CA PRO A 42 -16.32 1.04 14.66
C PRO A 42 -16.83 2.48 14.62
N ALA A 43 -18.00 2.72 15.20
CA ALA A 43 -18.68 4.00 15.14
C ALA A 43 -19.61 4.19 16.34
N ALA A 44 -19.79 5.45 16.78
CA ALA A 44 -20.83 5.78 17.75
C ALA A 44 -22.13 6.18 17.01
N PRO A 45 -23.31 6.03 17.65
CA PRO A 45 -24.55 6.61 17.14
C PRO A 45 -24.43 8.11 16.87
N GLY A 46 -25.12 8.58 15.83
CA GLY A 46 -25.11 9.98 15.39
C GLY A 46 -24.38 10.21 14.07
N PRO A 47 -24.13 11.48 13.71
CA PRO A 47 -23.48 11.82 12.44
C PRO A 47 -22.06 11.28 12.36
N LEU A 48 -21.74 10.63 11.24
CA LEU A 48 -20.41 10.15 10.91
C LEU A 48 -20.09 10.56 9.46
N THR A 49 -18.87 11.04 9.25
CA THR A 49 -18.34 11.26 7.90
C THR A 49 -17.21 10.27 7.66
N LEU A 50 -17.30 9.53 6.57
CA LEU A 50 -16.24 8.66 6.08
C LEU A 50 -15.49 9.37 4.94
N PHE A 51 -14.18 9.22 4.91
CA PHE A 51 -13.31 9.88 3.95
C PHE A 51 -12.55 8.85 3.11
N TYR A 52 -12.50 9.07 1.81
CA TYR A 52 -11.67 8.31 0.87
C TYR A 52 -10.31 8.98 0.70
N PRO A 53 -9.17 8.28 0.80
CA PRO A 53 -7.85 8.90 0.69
C PRO A 53 -7.72 9.79 -0.56
N LYS A 54 -7.42 11.07 -0.34
CA LYS A 54 -7.32 12.10 -1.39
C LYS A 54 -5.88 12.40 -1.76
N TRP A 55 -5.01 12.55 -0.76
CA TRP A 55 -3.58 12.71 -0.93
C TRP A 55 -2.92 11.37 -0.63
N ILE A 56 -2.22 10.79 -1.60
CA ILE A 56 -1.78 9.39 -1.56
C ILE A 56 -0.27 9.27 -1.79
N PRO A 57 0.39 8.16 -1.40
CA PRO A 57 1.82 7.97 -1.65
C PRO A 57 2.19 8.13 -3.13
N GLY A 58 3.38 8.69 -3.40
CA GLY A 58 3.89 8.95 -4.75
C GLY A 58 3.37 10.23 -5.41
N ASP A 59 2.23 10.76 -4.96
CA ASP A 59 1.58 11.90 -5.60
C ASP A 59 1.62 13.16 -4.73
N HIS A 60 2.04 14.28 -5.33
CA HIS A 60 2.03 15.60 -4.70
C HIS A 60 0.77 16.42 -5.05
N ALA A 61 -0.35 15.74 -5.23
CA ALA A 61 -1.64 16.32 -5.64
C ALA A 61 -2.81 15.57 -4.98
N PRO A 62 -4.04 16.14 -4.94
CA PRO A 62 -5.23 15.47 -4.44
C PRO A 62 -5.78 14.47 -5.49
N SER A 63 -4.98 13.46 -5.83
CA SER A 63 -5.16 12.53 -6.94
C SER A 63 -5.83 11.21 -6.58
N GLY A 64 -6.29 11.03 -5.34
CA GLY A 64 -7.02 9.84 -4.92
C GLY A 64 -8.12 9.46 -5.94
N PRO A 65 -8.19 8.21 -6.41
CA PRO A 65 -8.96 7.84 -7.60
C PRO A 65 -10.46 7.65 -7.32
N ILE A 66 -11.12 8.66 -6.75
CA ILE A 66 -12.53 8.61 -6.33
C ILE A 66 -13.51 8.33 -7.47
N ASN A 67 -13.12 8.61 -8.72
CA ASN A 67 -13.94 8.32 -9.90
C ASN A 67 -14.00 6.82 -10.23
N ASP A 68 -13.04 6.04 -9.74
CA ASP A 68 -12.94 4.60 -9.94
C ASP A 68 -13.58 3.81 -8.78
N LEU A 69 -14.03 4.51 -7.73
CA LEU A 69 -14.84 3.95 -6.65
C LEU A 69 -16.26 3.70 -7.14
N ALA A 70 -16.69 2.44 -7.08
CA ALA A 70 -18.01 2.00 -7.48
C ALA A 70 -18.70 1.20 -6.37
N GLY A 71 -19.99 0.92 -6.56
CA GLY A 71 -20.70 -0.05 -5.73
C GLY A 71 -20.91 0.33 -4.25
N LEU A 72 -20.64 1.57 -3.84
CA LEU A 72 -20.67 1.99 -2.44
C LEU A 72 -22.03 1.71 -1.77
N ARG A 73 -22.00 0.85 -0.76
CA ARG A 73 -23.13 0.52 0.12
C ARG A 73 -22.67 0.63 1.56
N ILE A 74 -23.49 1.26 2.38
CA ILE A 74 -23.23 1.41 3.81
C ILE A 74 -24.43 0.85 4.56
N SER A 75 -24.18 0.09 5.61
CA SER A 75 -25.20 -0.48 6.48
C SER A 75 -24.76 -0.43 7.93
N ALA A 76 -25.72 -0.52 8.85
CA ALA A 76 -25.46 -0.76 10.27
C ALA A 76 -26.43 -1.82 10.77
N SER A 77 -25.93 -2.79 11.55
CA SER A 77 -26.74 -3.91 12.06
C SER A 77 -27.53 -4.64 10.97
N GLY A 78 -26.94 -4.77 9.78
CA GLY A 78 -27.54 -5.42 8.60
C GLY A 78 -28.61 -4.60 7.87
N GLN A 79 -28.92 -3.37 8.31
CA GLN A 79 -29.87 -2.49 7.64
C GLN A 79 -29.13 -1.45 6.78
N PRO A 80 -29.51 -1.25 5.50
CA PRO A 80 -28.94 -0.21 4.67
C PRO A 80 -29.11 1.18 5.27
N LEU A 81 -28.04 1.99 5.23
CA LEU A 81 -28.05 3.39 5.61
C LEU A 81 -28.12 4.27 4.36
N PHE A 82 -28.86 5.38 4.46
CA PHE A 82 -28.74 6.45 3.49
C PHE A 82 -27.39 7.15 3.71
N TRP A 83 -26.67 7.36 2.62
CA TRP A 83 -25.43 8.12 2.62
C TRP A 83 -25.48 9.21 1.56
N LYS A 84 -24.74 10.29 1.78
CA LYS A 84 -24.62 11.40 0.84
C LYS A 84 -23.16 11.79 0.69
N ARG A 85 -22.67 11.82 -0.55
CA ARG A 85 -21.35 12.42 -0.84
C ARG A 85 -21.41 13.93 -0.63
N ASP A 86 -20.41 14.49 0.03
CA ASP A 86 -20.30 15.93 0.24
C ASP A 86 -20.27 16.64 -1.12
N SER A 87 -20.86 17.83 -1.19
CA SER A 87 -21.00 18.61 -2.43
C SER A 87 -19.76 19.43 -2.80
N ILE A 88 -18.84 19.64 -1.86
CA ILE A 88 -17.62 20.42 -2.00
C ILE A 88 -16.42 19.47 -1.85
N GLU A 89 -16.37 18.73 -0.74
CA GLU A 89 -15.31 17.77 -0.47
C GLU A 89 -15.70 16.39 -1.04
N LEU A 90 -15.54 16.19 -2.34
CA LEU A 90 -16.07 15.01 -3.04
C LEU A 90 -15.54 13.65 -2.54
N PHE A 91 -14.51 13.65 -1.69
CA PHE A 91 -13.94 12.46 -1.05
C PHE A 91 -14.65 12.09 0.26
N ALA A 92 -15.54 12.94 0.77
CA ALA A 92 -16.27 12.74 2.02
C ALA A 92 -17.70 12.20 1.78
N PHE A 93 -18.14 11.30 2.66
CA PHE A 93 -19.44 10.66 2.63
C PHE A 93 -20.11 10.75 4.01
N HIS A 94 -21.25 11.43 4.08
CA HIS A 94 -22.00 11.61 5.31
C HIS A 94 -23.04 10.51 5.49
N ILE A 95 -23.11 10.00 6.73
CA ILE A 95 -24.08 9.01 7.18
C ILE A 95 -24.55 9.36 8.60
N ASP A 96 -25.76 8.94 8.94
CA ASP A 96 -26.26 8.97 10.31
C ASP A 96 -26.28 7.53 10.86
N VAL A 97 -25.44 7.28 11.86
CA VAL A 97 -25.34 5.98 12.53
C VAL A 97 -26.54 5.83 13.48
N PRO A 98 -27.38 4.78 13.34
CA PRO A 98 -28.55 4.59 14.18
C PRO A 98 -28.23 4.40 15.65
N GLU A 99 -29.18 4.78 16.52
CA GLU A 99 -29.13 4.43 17.93
C GLU A 99 -28.98 2.91 18.14
N GLY A 100 -28.10 2.52 19.07
CA GLY A 100 -27.78 1.13 19.37
C GLY A 100 -26.79 0.46 18.41
N ALA A 101 -26.43 1.08 17.28
CA ALA A 101 -25.32 0.61 16.45
C ALA A 101 -23.98 1.05 17.07
N SER A 102 -22.95 0.19 16.93
CA SER A 102 -21.58 0.46 17.39
C SER A 102 -20.54 0.38 16.26
N SER A 103 -21.02 0.25 15.03
CA SER A 103 -20.22 0.10 13.82
C SER A 103 -21.06 0.38 12.59
N VAL A 104 -20.37 0.63 11.48
CA VAL A 104 -20.93 0.61 10.14
C VAL A 104 -20.18 -0.39 9.27
N ASP A 105 -20.91 -1.11 8.45
CA ASP A 105 -20.36 -2.02 7.45
C ASP A 105 -20.42 -1.32 6.09
N VAL A 106 -19.30 -1.28 5.40
CA VAL A 106 -19.12 -0.62 4.11
C VAL A 106 -18.73 -1.65 3.06
N LYS A 107 -19.38 -1.62 1.90
CA LYS A 107 -18.94 -2.37 0.71
C LYS A 107 -18.66 -1.39 -0.40
N LEU A 108 -17.55 -1.58 -1.10
CA LEU A 108 -17.17 -0.79 -2.27
C LEU A 108 -16.40 -1.67 -3.26
N ASP A 109 -16.43 -1.26 -4.52
CA ASP A 109 -15.59 -1.81 -5.56
C ASP A 109 -14.61 -0.74 -6.01
N PHE A 110 -13.40 -1.16 -6.39
CA PHE A 110 -12.47 -0.32 -7.13
C PHE A 110 -12.26 -0.88 -8.53
N LEU A 111 -12.40 -0.01 -9.52
CA LEU A 111 -12.29 -0.33 -10.93
C LEU A 111 -11.01 0.30 -11.49
N SER A 112 -9.90 -0.46 -11.51
CA SER A 112 -8.64 0.05 -12.06
C SER A 112 -8.85 0.48 -13.52
N ALA A 113 -8.19 1.58 -13.91
CA ALA A 113 -8.26 2.08 -15.28
C ALA A 113 -7.97 0.99 -16.33
N ALA A 114 -8.72 1.04 -17.43
CA ALA A 114 -8.56 0.09 -18.52
C ALA A 114 -7.27 0.33 -19.32
N GLU A 115 -6.84 1.59 -19.43
CA GLU A 115 -5.67 2.06 -20.16
C GLU A 115 -5.02 3.26 -19.46
N ALA A 116 -3.83 3.66 -19.92
CA ALA A 116 -3.13 4.82 -19.38
C ALA A 116 -3.94 6.12 -19.59
N GLY A 117 -3.89 7.02 -18.60
CA GLY A 117 -4.61 8.30 -18.65
C GLY A 117 -6.01 8.29 -18.02
N GLY A 118 -6.41 7.18 -17.39
CA GLY A 118 -7.60 7.12 -16.52
C GLY A 118 -7.41 7.87 -15.19
N SER A 119 -8.45 7.86 -14.34
CA SER A 119 -8.39 8.50 -13.01
C SER A 119 -7.43 7.79 -12.05
N SER A 120 -7.16 6.52 -12.28
CA SER A 120 -6.10 5.72 -11.65
C SER A 120 -5.13 5.20 -12.71
N SER A 121 -3.94 4.80 -12.28
CA SER A 121 -3.02 4.02 -13.10
C SER A 121 -3.55 2.58 -13.26
N VAL A 122 -3.36 1.99 -14.45
CA VAL A 122 -3.61 0.56 -14.66
C VAL A 122 -2.80 -0.23 -13.63
N SER A 123 -3.45 -1.07 -12.81
CA SER A 123 -2.78 -1.77 -11.71
C SER A 123 -2.73 -3.29 -11.86
N SER A 124 -3.25 -3.85 -12.96
CA SER A 124 -3.20 -5.28 -13.22
C SER A 124 -3.23 -5.67 -14.70
N THR A 125 -2.75 -6.88 -14.96
CA THR A 125 -2.83 -7.63 -16.22
C THR A 125 -3.61 -8.93 -15.96
N SER A 126 -3.67 -9.85 -16.94
CA SER A 126 -4.21 -11.18 -16.68
C SER A 126 -3.37 -12.01 -15.71
N GLU A 127 -2.08 -11.68 -15.54
CA GLU A 127 -1.08 -12.50 -14.85
C GLU A 127 -0.54 -11.88 -13.57
N LEU A 128 -0.61 -10.56 -13.40
CA LEU A 128 -0.16 -9.89 -12.19
C LEU A 128 -1.05 -8.71 -11.79
N ALA A 129 -0.94 -8.31 -10.52
CA ALA A 129 -1.62 -7.15 -9.96
C ALA A 129 -0.78 -6.46 -8.90
N ILE A 130 -0.92 -5.15 -8.82
CA ILE A 130 -0.41 -4.30 -7.75
C ILE A 130 -1.62 -3.73 -7.02
N LEU A 131 -1.72 -4.04 -5.74
CA LEU A 131 -2.79 -3.56 -4.88
C LEU A 131 -2.25 -2.44 -3.99
N SER A 132 -2.84 -1.26 -4.13
CA SER A 132 -2.59 -0.10 -3.26
C SER A 132 -3.78 0.09 -2.31
N TRP A 133 -3.55 -0.06 -1.00
CA TRP A 133 -4.63 -0.12 -0.01
C TRP A 133 -5.47 1.16 0.10
N ASN A 134 -4.90 2.31 -0.24
CA ASN A 134 -5.62 3.59 -0.30
C ASN A 134 -6.82 3.54 -1.26
N GLN A 135 -6.81 2.65 -2.25
CA GLN A 135 -7.88 2.51 -3.22
C GLN A 135 -9.10 1.76 -2.67
N MET A 136 -8.92 1.01 -1.57
CA MET A 136 -9.88 0.04 -1.03
C MET A 136 -10.44 0.43 0.34
N ILE A 137 -10.13 1.64 0.83
CA ILE A 137 -10.43 2.04 2.20
C ILE A 137 -11.22 3.34 2.29
N LEU A 138 -12.18 3.34 3.21
CA LEU A 138 -12.84 4.53 3.75
C LEU A 138 -12.55 4.54 5.25
N TYR A 139 -12.27 5.71 5.81
CA TYR A 139 -11.98 5.87 7.24
C TYR A 139 -12.72 7.06 7.85
N PRO A 140 -13.00 7.08 9.17
CA PRO A 140 -13.64 8.22 9.80
C PRO A 140 -12.83 9.51 9.61
N GLN A 141 -13.52 10.58 9.24
CA GLN A 141 -12.90 11.88 8.99
C GLN A 141 -12.19 12.46 10.24
N ASP A 142 -11.19 13.30 10.02
CA ASP A 142 -10.42 14.08 11.01
C ASP A 142 -9.58 13.22 11.99
N GLN A 143 -9.49 11.92 11.73
CA GLN A 143 -8.63 11.01 12.49
C GLN A 143 -7.21 11.06 11.96
N ALA A 144 -6.23 11.00 12.86
CA ALA A 144 -4.83 10.83 12.45
C ALA A 144 -4.63 9.41 11.92
N SER A 145 -3.99 9.26 10.76
CA SER A 145 -3.82 7.94 10.12
C SER A 145 -2.93 6.99 10.94
N ASN A 146 -2.09 7.52 11.83
CA ASN A 146 -1.30 6.71 12.77
C ASN A 146 -2.11 6.13 13.93
N ASP A 147 -3.24 6.74 14.30
CA ASP A 147 -4.06 6.32 15.46
C ASP A 147 -5.22 5.38 15.05
N LEU A 148 -5.46 5.24 13.75
CA LEU A 148 -6.42 4.29 13.20
C LEU A 148 -5.77 2.93 13.00
N GLU A 149 -6.17 1.95 13.79
CA GLU A 149 -5.71 0.56 13.65
C GLU A 149 -6.57 -0.20 12.64
N ILE A 150 -5.93 -0.90 11.72
CA ILE A 150 -6.57 -1.70 10.66
C ILE A 150 -6.07 -3.13 10.73
N THR A 151 -6.98 -4.10 10.72
CA THR A 151 -6.70 -5.52 10.47
C THR A 151 -7.17 -5.86 9.07
N ALA A 152 -6.22 -6.16 8.17
CA ALA A 152 -6.52 -6.42 6.76
C ALA A 152 -6.49 -7.91 6.43
N HIS A 153 -7.38 -8.33 5.53
CA HIS A 153 -7.38 -9.63 4.89
C HIS A 153 -7.41 -9.44 3.37
N LEU A 154 -6.62 -10.23 2.66
CA LEU A 154 -6.56 -10.22 1.20
C LEU A 154 -6.80 -11.61 0.66
N ARG A 155 -7.70 -11.73 -0.31
CA ARG A 155 -7.87 -12.93 -1.11
C ARG A 155 -7.38 -12.69 -2.53
N LEU A 156 -6.37 -13.43 -2.95
CA LEU A 156 -5.79 -13.35 -4.28
C LEU A 156 -6.44 -14.36 -5.24
N PRO A 157 -6.23 -14.24 -6.56
CA PRO A 157 -6.52 -15.33 -7.49
C PRO A 157 -5.83 -16.62 -7.05
N ARG A 158 -6.39 -17.77 -7.46
CA ARG A 158 -5.82 -19.07 -7.08
C ARG A 158 -4.40 -19.21 -7.61
N ASP A 159 -3.55 -19.85 -6.82
CA ASP A 159 -2.16 -20.18 -7.14
C ASP A 159 -1.21 -18.97 -7.36
N TRP A 160 -1.73 -17.75 -7.25
CA TRP A 160 -0.90 -16.54 -7.25
C TRP A 160 -0.07 -16.46 -5.98
N LYS A 161 1.16 -15.95 -6.14
CA LYS A 161 2.07 -15.63 -5.03
C LYS A 161 2.17 -14.11 -4.91
N PHE A 162 2.77 -13.63 -3.83
CA PHE A 162 2.84 -12.21 -3.54
C PHE A 162 4.11 -11.77 -2.80
N GLY A 163 4.43 -10.49 -2.93
CA GLY A 163 5.41 -9.75 -2.16
C GLY A 163 4.78 -8.49 -1.55
N THR A 164 5.17 -8.15 -0.33
CA THR A 164 4.73 -6.97 0.42
C THR A 164 5.57 -6.81 1.68
N ALA A 165 5.72 -5.56 2.15
CA ALA A 165 6.26 -5.25 3.48
C ALA A 165 5.19 -5.22 4.59
N LEU A 166 3.90 -5.38 4.23
CA LEU A 166 2.83 -5.44 5.22
C LEU A 166 2.97 -6.74 6.04
N PRO A 167 3.08 -6.68 7.38
CA PRO A 167 3.37 -7.87 8.17
C PRO A 167 2.27 -8.92 8.07
N VAL A 168 2.61 -10.08 7.52
CA VAL A 168 1.70 -11.22 7.43
C VAL A 168 1.56 -11.90 8.79
N ALA A 169 0.31 -12.15 9.20
CA ALA A 169 -0.01 -12.95 10.38
C ALA A 169 -0.20 -14.42 10.02
N ALA A 170 -0.95 -14.70 8.94
CA ALA A 170 -1.19 -16.05 8.45
C ALA A 170 -1.45 -16.07 6.93
N THR A 171 -1.23 -17.24 6.32
CA THR A 171 -1.60 -17.49 4.92
C THR A 171 -2.26 -18.86 4.82
N ASN A 172 -3.47 -18.90 4.25
CA ASN A 172 -4.31 -20.08 4.14
C ASN A 172 -4.77 -20.22 2.69
N GLY A 173 -4.03 -20.99 1.88
CA GLY A 173 -4.26 -21.06 0.44
C GLY A 173 -4.04 -19.70 -0.23
N ASN A 174 -5.06 -19.17 -0.90
CA ASN A 174 -5.04 -17.86 -1.55
C ASN A 174 -5.58 -16.72 -0.66
N SER A 175 -5.81 -16.97 0.63
CA SER A 175 -6.21 -15.95 1.61
C SER A 175 -5.05 -15.61 2.53
N ILE A 176 -4.82 -14.32 2.72
CA ILE A 176 -3.75 -13.74 3.53
C ILE A 176 -4.37 -12.91 4.63
N GLU A 177 -3.93 -13.13 5.86
CA GLU A 177 -4.26 -12.32 7.02
C GLU A 177 -3.03 -11.52 7.41
N PHE A 178 -3.21 -10.21 7.56
CA PHE A 178 -2.16 -9.30 8.00
C PHE A 178 -2.30 -8.99 9.49
N LYS A 179 -1.18 -8.67 10.14
CA LYS A 179 -1.21 -8.15 11.51
C LYS A 179 -1.92 -6.80 11.53
N THR A 180 -2.52 -6.46 12.66
CA THR A 180 -3.07 -5.12 12.88
C THR A 180 -1.96 -4.08 12.80
N VAL A 181 -2.17 -3.04 11.98
CA VAL A 181 -1.22 -1.93 11.77
C VAL A 181 -1.96 -0.60 11.73
N SER A 182 -1.25 0.52 11.77
CA SER A 182 -1.86 1.83 11.52
C SER A 182 -2.34 1.96 10.07
N LEU A 183 -3.32 2.84 9.81
CA LEU A 183 -3.75 3.19 8.46
C LEU A 183 -2.58 3.74 7.62
N THR A 184 -1.67 4.51 8.22
CA THR A 184 -0.43 4.95 7.56
C THR A 184 0.39 3.77 7.06
N THR A 185 0.66 2.78 7.92
CA THR A 185 1.44 1.60 7.56
C THR A 185 0.74 0.77 6.49
N LEU A 186 -0.59 0.62 6.59
CA LEU A 186 -1.38 -0.10 5.59
C LEU A 186 -1.24 0.54 4.21
N VAL A 187 -1.56 1.83 4.09
CA VAL A 187 -1.49 2.58 2.81
C VAL A 187 -0.08 2.61 2.24
N ASP A 188 0.94 2.60 3.10
CA ASP A 188 2.34 2.60 2.69
C ASP A 188 2.94 1.20 2.47
N SER A 189 2.13 0.14 2.41
CA SER A 189 2.62 -1.23 2.20
C SER A 189 1.82 -1.94 1.08
N PRO A 190 2.04 -1.58 -0.20
CA PRO A 190 1.34 -2.22 -1.31
C PRO A 190 1.64 -3.72 -1.39
N VAL A 191 0.84 -4.44 -2.18
CA VAL A 191 1.02 -5.86 -2.46
C VAL A 191 1.22 -6.06 -3.96
N LEU A 192 2.36 -6.63 -4.34
CA LEU A 192 2.58 -7.15 -5.69
C LEU A 192 2.23 -8.63 -5.70
N ALA A 193 1.36 -9.07 -6.61
CA ALA A 193 0.98 -10.46 -6.75
C ALA A 193 0.96 -10.89 -8.21
N GLY A 194 1.18 -12.19 -8.47
CA GLY A 194 1.07 -12.74 -9.81
C GLY A 194 1.14 -14.26 -9.89
N SER A 195 0.74 -14.80 -11.04
CA SER A 195 0.86 -16.20 -11.43
C SER A 195 2.33 -16.57 -11.66
N HIS A 196 3.08 -15.68 -12.32
CA HIS A 196 4.52 -15.75 -12.50
C HIS A 196 5.18 -14.91 -11.41
N PHE A 197 5.78 -15.57 -10.41
CA PHE A 197 6.39 -14.88 -9.28
C PHE A 197 7.69 -15.52 -8.81
N ARG A 198 8.67 -14.66 -8.49
CA ARG A 198 9.96 -15.05 -7.91
C ARG A 198 10.40 -14.06 -6.84
N ARG A 199 10.76 -14.58 -5.67
CA ARG A 199 11.47 -13.83 -4.61
C ARG A 199 12.96 -14.16 -4.64
N ILE A 200 13.81 -13.14 -4.57
CA ILE A 200 15.26 -13.27 -4.44
C ILE A 200 15.72 -12.56 -3.17
N GLU A 201 16.40 -13.28 -2.28
CA GLU A 201 17.04 -12.68 -1.11
C GLU A 201 18.30 -11.91 -1.52
N LEU A 202 18.31 -10.61 -1.20
CA LEU A 202 19.39 -9.70 -1.56
C LEU A 202 20.43 -9.50 -0.45
N SER A 203 20.07 -9.82 0.80
CA SER A 203 20.95 -9.64 1.96
C SER A 203 20.94 -10.87 2.89
N PRO A 204 21.32 -12.06 2.39
CA PRO A 204 21.26 -13.29 3.16
C PRO A 204 22.04 -13.20 4.46
N GLY A 205 21.35 -13.48 5.57
CA GLY A 205 21.90 -13.43 6.94
C GLY A 205 22.05 -12.02 7.54
N ALA A 206 21.61 -10.97 6.85
CA ALA A 206 21.61 -9.60 7.38
C ALA A 206 20.29 -9.29 8.11
N THR A 207 20.32 -8.24 8.95
CA THR A 207 19.13 -7.67 9.58
C THR A 207 19.23 -6.14 9.52
N PRO A 208 18.23 -5.43 8.96
CA PRO A 208 17.00 -5.95 8.33
C PRO A 208 17.27 -6.75 7.05
N ALA A 209 16.39 -7.70 6.72
CA ALA A 209 16.45 -8.48 5.49
C ALA A 209 15.92 -7.68 4.30
N HIS A 210 16.35 -8.03 3.08
CA HIS A 210 15.99 -7.35 1.84
C HIS A 210 15.64 -8.36 0.76
N TYR A 211 14.51 -8.17 0.10
CA TYR A 211 13.95 -9.09 -0.89
C TYR A 211 13.62 -8.36 -2.18
N LEU A 212 14.02 -8.93 -3.31
CA LEU A 212 13.49 -8.56 -4.61
C LEU A 212 12.33 -9.49 -4.95
N ASP A 213 11.12 -8.96 -4.88
CA ASP A 213 9.87 -9.63 -5.19
C ASP A 213 9.47 -9.28 -6.61
N ILE A 214 9.42 -10.28 -7.49
CA ILE A 214 9.20 -10.07 -8.92
C ILE A 214 7.90 -10.76 -9.31
N ALA A 215 6.99 -10.03 -9.96
CA ALA A 215 5.86 -10.60 -10.67
C ALA A 215 5.87 -10.12 -12.12
N ALA A 216 5.45 -10.98 -13.05
CA ALA A 216 5.54 -10.67 -14.48
C ALA A 216 4.40 -11.29 -15.29
N ASP A 217 4.29 -10.87 -16.56
CA ASP A 217 3.35 -11.46 -17.53
C ASP A 217 3.81 -12.83 -18.06
N SER A 218 5.06 -13.23 -17.80
CA SER A 218 5.61 -14.52 -18.23
C SER A 218 6.72 -15.05 -17.31
N ASP A 219 6.96 -16.36 -17.36
CA ASP A 219 8.09 -16.99 -16.63
C ASP A 219 9.46 -16.51 -17.14
N GLU A 220 9.57 -16.21 -18.44
CA GLU A 220 10.84 -15.76 -19.06
C GLU A 220 11.29 -14.42 -18.47
N ALA A 221 10.36 -13.50 -18.21
CA ALA A 221 10.64 -12.22 -17.56
C ALA A 221 11.26 -12.37 -16.16
N LEU A 222 11.06 -13.50 -15.47
CA LEU A 222 11.63 -13.77 -14.14
C LEU A 222 13.12 -14.19 -14.17
N ASN A 223 13.71 -14.32 -15.36
CA ASN A 223 15.08 -14.81 -15.56
C ASN A 223 16.14 -13.74 -15.29
N ALA A 224 16.16 -13.18 -14.07
CA ALA A 224 17.19 -12.26 -13.61
C ALA A 224 18.60 -12.89 -13.70
N PRO A 225 19.53 -12.35 -14.53
CA PRO A 225 20.87 -12.89 -14.64
C PRO A 225 21.63 -12.80 -13.31
N PRO A 226 22.43 -13.80 -12.90
CA PRO A 226 23.15 -13.78 -11.63
C PRO A 226 24.02 -12.53 -11.42
N ARG A 227 24.61 -12.00 -12.50
CA ARG A 227 25.41 -10.77 -12.44
C ARG A 227 24.57 -9.55 -12.10
N LEU A 228 23.32 -9.48 -12.56
CA LEU A 228 22.41 -8.38 -12.25
C LEU A 228 21.90 -8.50 -10.81
N VAL A 229 21.54 -9.71 -10.37
CA VAL A 229 21.19 -9.97 -8.96
C VAL A 229 22.30 -9.48 -8.01
N GLU A 230 23.56 -9.74 -8.33
CA GLU A 230 24.68 -9.26 -7.49
C GLU A 230 24.80 -7.72 -7.48
N LYS A 231 24.41 -7.04 -8.56
CA LYS A 231 24.32 -5.56 -8.54
C LYS A 231 23.27 -5.08 -7.54
N TYR A 232 22.08 -5.69 -7.49
CA TYR A 232 21.07 -5.33 -6.48
C TYR A 232 21.52 -5.64 -5.05
N ARG A 233 22.22 -6.77 -4.83
CA ARG A 233 22.85 -7.04 -3.52
C ARG A 233 23.86 -5.95 -3.15
N ARG A 234 24.63 -5.47 -4.13
CA ARG A 234 25.59 -4.38 -3.93
C ARG A 234 24.89 -3.06 -3.61
N VAL A 235 23.77 -2.74 -4.27
CA VAL A 235 22.94 -1.56 -3.96
C VAL A 235 22.54 -1.56 -2.48
N VAL A 236 22.06 -2.69 -1.95
CA VAL A 236 21.72 -2.82 -0.52
C VAL A 236 22.92 -2.49 0.37
N ARG A 237 24.09 -3.10 0.10
CA ARG A 237 25.31 -2.85 0.89
C ARG A 237 25.79 -1.40 0.81
N GLU A 238 25.73 -0.79 -0.37
CA GLU A 238 26.18 0.58 -0.58
C GLU A 238 25.24 1.60 0.08
N ALA A 239 23.92 1.40 0.01
CA ALA A 239 22.97 2.24 0.73
C ALA A 239 23.16 2.15 2.26
N GLN A 240 23.32 0.93 2.79
CA GLN A 240 23.63 0.74 4.21
C GLN A 240 24.93 1.43 4.64
N ALA A 241 25.99 1.33 3.82
CA ALA A 241 27.25 2.02 4.09
C ALA A 241 27.13 3.55 4.01
N LEU A 242 26.29 4.07 3.11
CA LEU A 242 26.06 5.49 2.91
C LEU A 242 25.27 6.13 4.05
N PHE A 243 24.16 5.54 4.46
CA PHE A 243 23.25 6.12 5.47
C PHE A 243 23.53 5.67 6.89
N GLY A 244 24.15 4.50 7.08
CA GLY A 244 24.53 3.94 8.38
C GLY A 244 23.39 3.43 9.27
N ALA A 245 22.18 3.97 9.15
CA ALA A 245 21.00 3.55 9.90
C ALA A 245 19.89 3.02 8.98
N THR A 246 19.13 2.03 9.43
CA THR A 246 17.90 1.55 8.80
C THR A 246 16.71 1.79 9.73
N HIS A 247 15.55 2.12 9.19
CA HIS A 247 14.32 2.45 9.95
C HIS A 247 13.12 1.60 9.50
N TYR A 248 13.39 0.46 8.89
CA TYR A 248 12.42 -0.52 8.41
C TYR A 248 12.75 -1.91 8.97
N ARG A 249 11.74 -2.78 9.08
CA ARG A 249 11.87 -4.14 9.64
C ARG A 249 12.53 -5.11 8.67
N GLU A 250 12.07 -5.04 7.43
CA GLU A 250 12.56 -5.71 6.23
C GLU A 250 12.29 -4.75 5.06
N TYR A 251 12.95 -4.97 3.92
CA TYR A 251 12.72 -4.16 2.73
C TYR A 251 12.33 -5.02 1.53
N HIS A 252 11.21 -4.67 0.89
CA HIS A 252 10.69 -5.39 -0.28
C HIS A 252 10.74 -4.50 -1.52
N PHE A 253 11.61 -4.84 -2.47
CA PHE A 253 11.58 -4.26 -3.81
C PHE A 253 10.51 -4.99 -4.61
N LEU A 254 9.36 -4.37 -4.84
CA LEU A 254 8.22 -4.97 -5.54
C LEU A 254 8.31 -4.63 -7.03
N LEU A 255 8.98 -5.49 -7.79
CA LEU A 255 9.24 -5.29 -9.21
C LEU A 255 8.21 -5.99 -10.10
N ALA A 256 7.32 -5.21 -10.70
CA ALA A 256 6.40 -5.66 -11.73
C ALA A 256 7.02 -5.52 -13.13
N LEU A 257 7.05 -6.61 -13.90
CA LEU A 257 7.59 -6.65 -15.25
C LEU A 257 6.47 -6.90 -16.26
N SER A 258 6.08 -5.87 -17.00
CA SER A 258 4.97 -5.94 -17.95
C SER A 258 5.01 -4.81 -18.95
N ASP A 259 4.63 -5.07 -20.20
CA ASP A 259 4.39 -4.03 -21.22
C ASP A 259 2.93 -3.52 -21.22
N GLN A 260 2.07 -4.07 -20.35
CA GLN A 260 0.66 -3.67 -20.20
C GLN A 260 0.43 -2.72 -19.02
N LEU A 261 1.42 -2.61 -18.13
CA LEU A 261 1.41 -1.66 -17.01
C LEU A 261 2.23 -0.40 -17.37
N PRO A 262 1.88 0.77 -16.83
CA PRO A 262 2.74 1.95 -16.92
C PRO A 262 4.06 1.72 -16.18
N HIS A 263 5.15 2.27 -16.71
CA HIS A 263 6.50 2.16 -16.14
C HIS A 263 6.83 3.40 -15.31
N PHE A 264 7.03 3.20 -14.00
CA PHE A 264 7.38 4.22 -13.01
C PHE A 264 7.80 3.55 -11.69
N GLY A 265 8.23 4.35 -10.72
CA GLY A 265 8.46 3.92 -9.35
C GLY A 265 7.61 4.72 -8.35
N VAL A 266 7.29 4.10 -7.22
CA VAL A 266 6.70 4.76 -6.06
C VAL A 266 7.41 4.30 -4.79
N GLU A 267 7.83 5.27 -3.99
CA GLU A 267 8.55 5.04 -2.77
C GLU A 267 7.64 4.71 -1.58
N HIS A 268 8.03 3.68 -0.81
CA HIS A 268 7.39 3.32 0.45
C HIS A 268 8.41 3.15 1.57
N HIS A 269 7.97 3.19 2.83
CA HIS A 269 8.89 3.19 3.97
C HIS A 269 9.70 1.90 4.07
N GLU A 270 9.04 0.77 3.83
CA GLU A 270 9.60 -0.58 3.94
C GLU A 270 9.56 -1.35 2.60
N SER A 271 9.20 -0.69 1.52
CA SER A 271 9.18 -1.26 0.17
C SER A 271 9.39 -0.21 -0.90
N SER A 272 9.54 -0.65 -2.15
CA SER A 272 9.37 0.18 -3.33
C SER A 272 8.40 -0.53 -4.26
N GLU A 273 7.53 0.22 -4.93
CA GLU A 273 6.78 -0.27 -6.08
C GLU A 273 7.54 0.12 -7.33
N ASP A 274 8.06 -0.86 -8.05
CA ASP A 274 8.89 -0.65 -9.23
C ASP A 274 8.19 -1.30 -10.43
N ARG A 275 7.86 -0.51 -11.46
CA ARG A 275 7.23 -1.02 -12.69
C ARG A 275 8.16 -0.80 -13.87
N ALA A 276 8.56 -1.89 -14.52
CA ALA A 276 9.45 -1.86 -15.67
C ALA A 276 8.91 -2.72 -16.82
N ARG A 277 9.55 -2.60 -17.99
CA ARG A 277 9.25 -3.41 -19.17
C ARG A 277 9.35 -4.90 -18.88
N GLU A 278 8.58 -5.71 -19.60
CA GLU A 278 8.58 -7.17 -19.39
C GLU A 278 9.98 -7.79 -19.61
N ASP A 279 10.74 -7.25 -20.56
CA ASP A 279 12.08 -7.70 -20.94
C ASP A 279 13.21 -7.10 -20.07
N TYR A 280 12.90 -6.44 -18.95
CA TYR A 280 13.86 -5.71 -18.11
C TYR A 280 15.07 -6.56 -17.64
N PHE A 281 14.90 -7.87 -17.47
CA PHE A 281 15.98 -8.78 -17.09
C PHE A 281 16.64 -9.51 -18.25
N THR A 282 15.96 -9.63 -19.37
CA THR A 282 16.36 -10.49 -20.49
C THR A 282 16.94 -9.69 -21.66
N ASP A 283 16.64 -8.38 -21.76
CA ASP A 283 17.24 -7.47 -22.71
C ASP A 283 18.17 -6.43 -22.03
N PHE A 284 19.36 -6.24 -22.61
CA PHE A 284 20.36 -5.33 -22.07
C PHE A 284 19.94 -3.86 -22.19
N THR A 285 19.29 -3.47 -23.28
CA THR A 285 18.89 -2.08 -23.55
C THR A 285 17.74 -1.69 -22.63
N SER A 286 16.77 -2.59 -22.49
CA SER A 286 15.66 -2.46 -21.54
C SER A 286 16.19 -2.29 -20.11
N ASN A 287 17.09 -3.18 -19.67
CA ASN A 287 17.71 -3.07 -18.35
C ASN A 287 18.44 -1.73 -18.15
N LEU A 288 19.19 -1.28 -19.16
CA LEU A 288 19.98 -0.05 -19.09
C LEU A 288 19.09 1.20 -18.98
N THR A 289 17.93 1.19 -19.63
CA THR A 289 17.00 2.33 -19.65
C THR A 289 16.41 2.58 -18.25
N ASP A 290 16.04 1.52 -17.54
CA ASP A 290 15.44 1.59 -16.20
C ASP A 290 16.41 1.16 -15.08
N ALA A 291 17.72 1.23 -15.34
CA ALA A 291 18.75 0.74 -14.41
C ALA A 291 18.76 1.50 -13.07
N THR A 292 18.29 2.75 -13.07
CA THR A 292 18.26 3.62 -11.90
C THR A 292 16.97 3.50 -11.09
N LEU A 293 15.92 2.87 -11.61
CA LEU A 293 14.60 2.77 -10.98
C LEU A 293 14.69 2.21 -9.55
N VAL A 294 15.05 0.94 -9.43
CA VAL A 294 15.14 0.25 -8.13
C VAL A 294 16.08 0.95 -7.13
N PRO A 295 17.30 1.39 -7.52
CA PRO A 295 18.12 2.21 -6.62
C PRO A 295 17.47 3.54 -6.22
N HIS A 296 16.77 4.22 -7.12
CA HIS A 296 16.14 5.51 -6.83
C HIS A 296 15.07 5.35 -5.75
N GLU A 297 14.13 4.42 -5.95
CA GLU A 297 13.03 4.19 -5.01
C GLU A 297 13.54 3.70 -3.65
N PHE A 298 14.62 2.93 -3.62
CA PHE A 298 15.21 2.50 -2.36
C PHE A 298 15.77 3.65 -1.52
N ILE A 299 16.47 4.57 -2.18
CA ILE A 299 17.07 5.74 -1.51
C ILE A 299 15.99 6.62 -0.91
N HIS A 300 14.80 6.64 -1.51
CA HIS A 300 13.66 7.36 -0.96
C HIS A 300 13.19 6.88 0.41
N SER A 301 13.49 5.63 0.79
CA SER A 301 13.29 5.14 2.16
C SER A 301 13.92 6.11 3.18
N TRP A 302 15.14 6.59 2.93
CA TRP A 302 15.77 7.62 3.75
C TRP A 302 15.30 9.04 3.40
N ASN A 303 15.26 9.35 2.10
CA ASN A 303 15.00 10.70 1.58
C ASN A 303 13.60 10.79 0.95
N GLY A 304 12.61 11.24 1.69
CA GLY A 304 11.21 11.32 1.24
C GLY A 304 10.29 10.51 2.14
N LYS A 305 10.71 9.31 2.58
CA LYS A 305 9.96 8.55 3.58
C LYS A 305 10.36 8.88 5.01
N TYR A 306 11.60 8.57 5.41
CA TYR A 306 12.05 8.79 6.79
C TYR A 306 12.35 10.26 7.09
N ARG A 307 13.04 10.95 6.17
CA ARG A 307 13.24 12.39 6.24
C ARG A 307 12.47 13.07 5.12
N ARG A 308 11.56 13.97 5.47
CA ARG A 308 10.78 14.74 4.51
C ARG A 308 10.54 16.16 5.04
N PRO A 309 10.29 17.15 4.16
CA PRO A 309 9.82 18.46 4.57
C PRO A 309 8.60 18.37 5.49
N ASP A 310 8.50 19.29 6.45
CA ASP A 310 7.41 19.34 7.43
C ASP A 310 6.03 19.34 6.76
N GLY A 311 5.87 20.09 5.66
CA GLY A 311 4.63 20.14 4.89
C GLY A 311 4.25 18.84 4.15
N LEU A 312 5.15 17.86 4.03
CA LEU A 312 4.86 16.54 3.47
C LEU A 312 4.59 15.48 4.54
N ALA A 313 4.71 15.83 5.83
CA ALA A 313 4.34 14.99 6.95
C ALA A 313 2.90 15.32 7.40
N THR A 314 1.92 15.04 6.53
CA THR A 314 0.51 15.30 6.83
C THR A 314 -0.02 14.35 7.90
N ARG A 315 -1.02 14.81 8.66
CA ARG A 315 -1.63 14.03 9.74
C ARG A 315 -2.46 12.84 9.24
N ASN A 316 -3.05 12.99 8.06
CA ASN A 316 -3.94 12.03 7.40
C ASN A 316 -3.90 12.21 5.88
N PHE A 317 -4.78 11.50 5.17
CA PHE A 317 -4.89 11.52 3.71
C PHE A 317 -5.94 12.53 3.19
N GLU A 318 -6.42 13.43 4.05
CA GLU A 318 -7.36 14.50 3.72
C GLU A 318 -6.61 15.82 3.51
N GLU A 319 -5.65 16.08 4.40
CA GLU A 319 -4.87 17.30 4.46
C GLU A 319 -3.91 17.41 3.27
N PRO A 320 -3.76 18.63 2.71
CA PRO A 320 -2.88 18.85 1.59
C PRO A 320 -1.42 18.68 1.96
N MET A 321 -0.70 17.94 1.11
CA MET A 321 0.75 17.99 1.09
C MET A 321 1.21 19.38 0.65
N ARG A 322 2.02 20.02 1.48
CA ARG A 322 2.63 21.33 1.19
C ARG A 322 4.10 21.10 0.85
N GLY A 323 4.32 20.66 -0.38
CA GLY A 323 5.66 20.47 -0.91
C GLY A 323 6.28 21.81 -1.27
N ASP A 324 7.24 22.28 -0.46
CA ASP A 324 8.24 23.25 -0.92
C ASP A 324 9.31 22.47 -1.73
N LEU A 325 8.88 21.88 -2.85
CA LEU A 325 9.67 20.99 -3.72
C LEU A 325 10.34 21.75 -4.87
#